data_AF-A0ABD6B229-F1
#
_entry.id   AF-A0ABD6B229-F1
#
_cell.length_a   1.000
_cell.length_b   1.000
_cell.length_c   1.000
_cell.angle_alpha   90.00
_cell.angle_beta   90.00
_cell.angle_gamma   90.00
#
_symmetry.space_group_name_H-M   'P 1'
#
loop_
_entity.id
_entity.type
_entity.pdbx_description
1 polymer ?
#
loop_
_entity_poly.entity_id
_entity_poly.type
_entity_poly.pdbx_seq_one_letter_code
_entity_poly.pdbx_strand_id
1 'polypeptide(L)'
;ERVSRPVTDGGFATSSVAAGGPSVSEYEQPDCEGGSDRPGYLPDAAILERVSHGVHVLWWVTLVGALVAGTMYLAKGAVEPAWEVGFSYDGLFTVAGLLGTTLSFYLYFVGRHYIGTGDAGRNRDSFGTLYKTFQHAAMETAMVTVWVIAGYLLYEYGMAIFAFDIQSLANSAGVLTPVFGALLGLIPGCAAHIVFAQLYAIEEAVPFSALSANAISQDGDALFPLLAIDAKAALIATIYTTVPAVLVGVGLYHLWPYAQYGFGVVG
;
A
#
# COMPACT_ATOMS: atom_id res chain seq x y z
N GLU A 1 20.44 -43.14 29.36
CA GLU A 1 19.08 -42.61 29.07
C GLU A 1 18.78 -41.54 30.11
N ARG A 2 18.35 -40.30 29.85
CA ARG A 2 17.87 -39.60 28.65
C ARG A 2 18.47 -38.18 28.62
N VAL A 3 18.68 -37.71 27.40
CA VAL A 3 19.20 -36.39 27.03
C VAL A 3 18.25 -35.26 27.51
N SER A 4 18.81 -34.23 28.14
CA SER A 4 18.10 -32.98 28.46
C SER A 4 17.82 -32.16 27.20
N ARG A 5 16.58 -31.68 27.03
CA ARG A 5 16.20 -30.71 25.99
C ARG A 5 16.67 -29.30 26.35
N PRO A 6 17.06 -28.43 25.40
CA PRO A 6 17.36 -27.04 25.67
C PRO A 6 16.08 -26.25 25.92
N VAL A 7 16.16 -25.33 26.87
CA VAL A 7 15.13 -24.33 27.19
C VAL A 7 15.10 -23.29 26.08
N THR A 8 14.06 -23.32 25.25
CA THR A 8 13.65 -22.20 24.39
C THR A 8 12.12 -22.21 24.30
N ASP A 9 11.45 -21.53 25.20
CA ASP A 9 10.20 -20.85 24.85
C ASP A 9 10.15 -19.48 25.51
N GLY A 10 9.64 -18.51 24.75
CA GLY A 10 9.49 -17.13 25.18
C GLY A 10 8.41 -17.06 26.24
N GLY A 11 8.82 -16.80 27.48
CA GLY A 11 7.90 -16.69 28.61
C GLY A 11 6.84 -15.62 28.36
N PHE A 12 5.60 -16.06 28.14
CA PHE A 12 4.41 -15.25 28.32
C PHE A 12 4.06 -15.26 29.81
N ALA A 13 3.82 -14.08 30.38
CA ALA A 13 3.42 -13.93 31.78
C ALA A 13 2.02 -14.54 31.98
N THR A 14 1.95 -15.75 32.53
CA THR A 14 0.68 -16.38 32.92
C THR A 14 0.28 -15.88 34.31
N SER A 15 -0.80 -15.13 34.44
CA SER A 15 -1.39 -14.73 35.73
C SER A 15 -2.72 -15.43 35.99
N SER A 16 -2.70 -16.75 36.24
CA SER A 16 -3.80 -17.41 36.96
C SER A 16 -3.39 -18.82 37.38
N VAL A 17 -2.83 -18.95 38.59
CA VAL A 17 -2.62 -20.28 39.22
C VAL A 17 -3.07 -20.32 40.68
N ALA A 18 -3.72 -19.27 41.18
CA ALA A 18 -4.18 -19.23 42.57
C ALA A 18 -5.50 -20.00 42.81
N ALA A 19 -6.21 -20.44 41.76
CA ALA A 19 -7.56 -21.00 41.89
C ALA A 19 -7.82 -22.30 41.08
N GLY A 20 -6.79 -23.07 40.74
CA GLY A 20 -6.95 -24.44 40.22
C GLY A 20 -7.65 -24.60 38.86
N GLY A 21 -7.77 -23.52 38.07
CA GLY A 21 -8.26 -23.58 36.69
C GLY A 21 -7.14 -23.84 35.67
N PRO A 22 -7.46 -24.32 34.45
CA PRO A 22 -6.46 -24.50 33.40
C PRO A 22 -5.86 -23.14 32.98
N SER A 23 -4.57 -23.12 32.67
CA SER A 23 -3.87 -21.94 32.15
C SER A 23 -4.39 -21.64 30.73
N VAL A 24 -5.36 -20.73 30.64
CA VAL A 24 -5.77 -20.15 29.36
C VAL A 24 -4.79 -19.03 29.02
N SER A 25 -4.15 -19.12 27.86
CA SER A 25 -3.48 -17.96 27.26
C SER A 25 -4.51 -16.85 27.09
N GLU A 26 -4.11 -15.60 27.33
CA GLU A 26 -4.97 -14.41 27.24
C GLU A 26 -5.67 -14.24 25.86
N TYR A 27 -5.27 -15.05 24.86
CA TYR A 27 -5.89 -15.18 23.54
C TYR A 27 -7.11 -16.11 23.43
N GLU A 28 -7.49 -16.82 24.50
CA GLU A 28 -8.51 -17.87 24.47
C GLU A 28 -9.67 -17.62 25.43
N GLN A 29 -9.98 -16.37 25.74
CA GLN A 29 -11.28 -16.04 26.34
C GLN A 29 -12.37 -16.12 25.26
N PRO A 30 -13.51 -16.76 25.55
CA PRO A 30 -14.63 -16.79 24.63
C PRO A 30 -15.30 -15.41 24.63
N ASP A 31 -15.26 -14.74 23.47
CA ASP A 31 -15.88 -13.45 23.23
C ASP A 31 -17.38 -13.49 23.58
N CYS A 32 -17.74 -12.86 24.69
CA CYS A 32 -19.11 -12.46 24.95
C CYS A 32 -19.45 -11.29 24.01
N GLU A 33 -20.30 -11.57 23.03
CA GLU A 33 -21.08 -10.63 22.21
C GLU A 33 -20.35 -9.41 21.62
N GLY A 34 -20.20 -9.46 20.28
CA GLY A 34 -19.67 -8.36 19.47
C GLY A 34 -20.39 -7.04 19.68
N GLY A 35 -19.72 -6.13 20.40
CA GLY A 35 -19.96 -4.70 20.42
C GLY A 35 -18.61 -4.01 20.26
N SER A 36 -18.59 -2.92 19.50
CA SER A 36 -17.41 -2.06 19.35
C SER A 36 -16.74 -1.81 20.70
N ASP A 37 -15.43 -1.98 20.77
CA ASP A 37 -14.64 -1.82 22.00
C ASP A 37 -14.42 -0.33 22.35
N ARG A 38 -15.50 0.45 22.32
CA ARG A 38 -15.55 1.82 22.82
C ARG A 38 -16.75 2.00 23.74
N PRO A 39 -16.57 2.59 24.93
CA PRO A 39 -17.69 2.94 25.77
C PRO A 39 -18.59 3.96 25.05
N GLY A 40 -19.73 3.50 24.53
CA GLY A 40 -20.72 4.27 23.77
C GLY A 40 -21.48 5.34 24.57
N TYR A 41 -20.89 5.88 25.63
CA TYR A 41 -21.51 6.88 26.52
C TYR A 41 -21.12 8.32 26.19
N LEU A 42 -20.17 8.56 25.27
CA LEU A 42 -19.82 9.92 24.82
C LEU A 42 -20.67 10.30 23.59
N PRO A 43 -21.52 11.35 23.65
CA PRO A 43 -22.38 11.78 22.55
C PRO A 43 -21.64 12.05 21.23
N ASP A 44 -20.38 12.48 21.33
CA ASP A 44 -19.52 12.77 20.18
C ASP A 44 -19.22 11.51 19.37
N ALA A 45 -19.07 10.34 20.01
CA ALA A 45 -18.72 9.10 19.34
C ALA A 45 -19.82 8.64 18.35
N ALA A 46 -21.09 8.78 18.73
CA ALA A 46 -22.22 8.37 17.89
C ALA A 46 -22.41 9.28 16.66
N ILE A 47 -22.09 10.57 16.77
CA ILE A 47 -22.15 11.50 15.63
C ILE A 47 -21.01 11.22 14.66
N LEU A 48 -19.79 11.08 15.18
CA LEU A 48 -18.60 10.79 14.38
C LEU A 48 -18.69 9.42 13.66
N GLU A 49 -19.32 8.43 14.27
CA GLU A 49 -19.62 7.14 13.63
C GLU A 49 -20.56 7.31 12.42
N ARG A 50 -21.70 8.00 12.60
CA ARG A 50 -22.65 8.26 11.50
C ARG A 50 -22.03 9.07 10.37
N VAL A 51 -21.24 10.09 10.71
CA VAL A 51 -20.51 10.90 9.72
C VAL A 51 -19.51 10.02 8.96
N SER A 52 -18.78 9.16 9.66
CA SER A 52 -17.82 8.24 9.05
C SER A 52 -18.49 7.25 8.09
N HIS A 53 -19.67 6.73 8.43
CA HIS A 53 -20.48 5.91 7.51
C HIS A 53 -20.92 6.70 6.26
N GLY A 54 -21.37 7.95 6.45
CA GLY A 54 -21.72 8.83 5.33
C GLY A 54 -20.53 9.10 4.41
N VAL A 55 -19.36 9.39 4.99
CA VAL A 55 -18.10 9.58 4.25
C VAL A 55 -17.68 8.31 3.53
N HIS A 56 -17.83 7.13 4.14
CA HIS A 56 -17.53 5.86 3.50
C HIS A 56 -18.36 5.64 2.23
N VAL A 57 -19.68 5.89 2.29
CA VAL A 57 -20.55 5.80 1.12
C VAL A 57 -20.18 6.83 0.06
N LEU A 58 -19.95 8.09 0.49
CA LEU A 58 -19.55 9.16 -0.42
C LEU A 58 -18.23 8.84 -1.12
N TRP A 59 -17.25 8.27 -0.40
CA TRP A 59 -15.96 7.85 -0.94
C TRP A 59 -16.13 6.81 -2.05
N TRP A 60 -17.00 5.80 -1.87
CA TRP A 60 -17.28 4.83 -2.93
C TRP A 60 -17.94 5.46 -4.16
N VAL A 61 -18.88 6.39 -3.96
CA VAL A 61 -19.51 7.13 -5.07
C VAL A 61 -18.46 7.95 -5.83
N THR A 62 -17.60 8.66 -5.10
CA THR A 62 -16.49 9.43 -5.69
C THR A 62 -15.51 8.54 -6.43
N LEU A 63 -15.17 7.36 -5.88
CA LEU A 63 -14.27 6.39 -6.51
C LEU A 63 -14.82 5.85 -7.83
N VAL A 64 -16.12 5.51 -7.87
CA VAL A 64 -16.77 5.08 -9.13
C VAL A 64 -16.74 6.21 -10.16
N GLY A 65 -17.02 7.45 -9.75
CA GLY A 65 -16.93 8.61 -10.62
C GLY A 65 -15.49 8.85 -11.13
N ALA A 66 -14.49 8.73 -10.26
CA ALA A 66 -13.09 8.87 -10.59
C ALA A 66 -12.60 7.76 -11.53
N LEU A 67 -13.09 6.52 -11.37
CA LEU A 67 -12.78 5.42 -12.28
C LEU A 67 -13.33 5.68 -13.69
N VAL A 68 -14.58 6.16 -13.78
CA VAL A 68 -15.17 6.56 -15.08
C VAL A 68 -14.39 7.71 -15.69
N ALA A 69 -14.06 8.75 -14.91
CA ALA A 69 -13.27 9.88 -15.38
C ALA A 69 -11.87 9.45 -15.84
N GLY A 70 -11.17 8.59 -15.08
CA GLY A 70 -9.85 8.07 -15.41
C GLY A 70 -9.85 7.18 -16.67
N THR A 71 -10.85 6.32 -16.83
CA THR A 71 -11.00 5.53 -18.07
C THR A 71 -11.27 6.42 -19.28
N MET A 72 -12.07 7.48 -19.13
CA MET A 72 -12.28 8.47 -20.20
C MET A 72 -11.01 9.28 -20.50
N TYR A 73 -10.21 9.61 -19.48
CA TYR A 73 -8.92 10.29 -19.65
C TYR A 73 -7.99 9.46 -20.54
N LEU A 74 -7.84 8.17 -20.22
CA LEU A 74 -7.04 7.24 -21.02
C LEU A 74 -7.61 7.08 -22.44
N ALA A 75 -8.93 6.95 -22.59
CA ALA A 75 -9.58 6.82 -23.89
C ALA A 75 -9.39 8.06 -24.79
N LYS A 76 -9.20 9.24 -24.20
CA LYS A 76 -8.89 10.49 -24.91
C LYS A 76 -7.40 10.67 -25.23
N GLY A 77 -6.57 9.65 -24.96
CA GLY A 77 -5.13 9.69 -25.20
C GLY A 77 -4.32 10.34 -24.07
N ALA A 78 -4.83 10.31 -22.84
CA ALA A 78 -4.13 10.84 -21.66
C ALA A 78 -3.72 12.32 -21.79
N VAL A 79 -4.57 13.13 -22.44
CA VAL A 79 -4.38 14.58 -22.51
C VAL A 79 -4.68 15.18 -21.14
N GLU A 80 -3.71 15.89 -20.57
CA GLU A 80 -3.85 16.50 -19.23
C GLU A 80 -5.07 17.44 -19.17
N PRO A 81 -6.01 17.19 -18.24
CA PRO A 81 -7.17 18.06 -18.05
C PRO A 81 -6.74 19.45 -17.58
N ALA A 82 -7.44 20.48 -18.03
CA ALA A 82 -7.22 21.82 -17.51
C ALA A 82 -7.60 21.90 -16.02
N TRP A 83 -6.86 22.70 -15.25
CA TRP A 83 -7.22 22.99 -13.87
C TRP A 83 -8.40 23.95 -13.83
N GLU A 84 -9.61 23.40 -13.76
CA GLU A 84 -10.84 24.18 -13.67
C GLU A 84 -11.82 23.57 -12.66
N VAL A 85 -12.80 24.37 -12.24
CA VAL A 85 -13.92 23.91 -11.40
C VAL A 85 -15.20 24.23 -12.14
N GLY A 86 -15.92 23.20 -12.56
CA GLY A 86 -17.11 23.34 -13.37
C GLY A 86 -17.78 22.00 -13.66
N PHE A 87 -18.87 22.05 -14.44
CA PHE A 87 -19.61 20.86 -14.88
C PHE A 87 -19.07 20.26 -16.19
N SER A 88 -17.98 20.82 -16.70
CA SER A 88 -17.18 20.27 -17.79
C SER A 88 -16.44 19.00 -17.35
N TYR A 89 -15.91 18.26 -18.32
CA TYR A 89 -15.12 17.05 -18.05
C TYR A 89 -13.89 17.37 -17.18
N ASP A 90 -13.11 18.40 -17.51
CA ASP A 90 -11.89 18.77 -16.77
C ASP A 90 -12.24 19.27 -15.36
N GLY A 91 -13.34 20.01 -15.23
CA GLY A 91 -13.88 20.45 -13.95
C GLY A 91 -14.31 19.30 -13.04
N LEU A 92 -15.07 18.35 -13.58
CA LEU A 92 -15.50 17.16 -12.84
C LEU A 92 -14.32 16.25 -12.48
N PHE A 93 -13.32 16.13 -13.37
CA PHE A 93 -12.10 15.38 -13.12
C PHE A 93 -11.33 15.96 -11.93
N THR A 94 -11.11 17.29 -11.94
CA THR A 94 -10.43 18.01 -10.85
C THR A 94 -11.17 17.89 -9.53
N VAL A 95 -12.49 18.09 -9.54
CA VAL A 95 -13.33 17.99 -8.33
C VAL A 95 -13.35 16.57 -7.78
N ALA A 96 -13.47 15.55 -8.64
CA ALA A 96 -13.45 14.15 -8.21
C ALA A 96 -12.10 13.77 -7.60
N GLY A 97 -10.99 14.23 -8.17
CA GLY A 97 -9.64 14.01 -7.62
C GLY A 97 -9.45 14.67 -6.25
N LEU A 98 -9.85 15.95 -6.10
CA LEU A 98 -9.75 16.69 -4.84
C LEU A 98 -10.64 16.11 -3.74
N LEU A 99 -11.90 15.79 -4.09
CA LEU A 99 -12.83 15.15 -3.16
C LEU A 99 -12.34 13.75 -2.78
N GLY A 100 -11.95 12.92 -3.75
CA GLY A 100 -11.45 11.57 -3.49
C GLY A 100 -10.22 11.58 -2.59
N THR A 101 -9.29 12.51 -2.83
CA THR A 101 -8.12 12.72 -1.97
C THR A 101 -8.55 13.09 -0.55
N THR A 102 -9.39 14.12 -0.41
CA THR A 102 -9.83 14.61 0.91
C THR A 102 -10.58 13.53 1.70
N LEU A 103 -11.47 12.79 1.04
CA LEU A 103 -12.21 11.69 1.65
C LEU A 103 -11.27 10.54 2.05
N SER A 104 -10.24 10.24 1.25
CA SER A 104 -9.23 9.22 1.58
C SER A 104 -8.40 9.63 2.80
N PHE A 105 -7.99 10.90 2.91
CA PHE A 105 -7.33 11.44 4.10
C PHE A 105 -8.24 11.35 5.33
N TYR A 106 -9.52 11.72 5.21
CA TYR A 106 -10.47 11.59 6.30
C TYR A 106 -10.63 10.13 6.73
N LEU A 107 -10.84 9.21 5.80
CA LEU A 107 -10.98 7.78 6.12
C LEU A 107 -9.71 7.26 6.79
N TYR A 108 -8.53 7.59 6.26
CA TYR A 108 -7.27 7.13 6.81
C TYR A 108 -6.98 7.70 8.22
N PHE A 109 -7.19 8.98 8.49
CA PHE A 109 -6.85 9.56 9.80
C PHE A 109 -7.98 9.47 10.83
N VAL A 110 -9.22 9.62 10.38
CA VAL A 110 -10.41 9.74 11.25
C VAL A 110 -11.28 8.49 11.13
N GLY A 111 -11.71 8.14 9.92
CA GLY A 111 -12.62 7.02 9.66
C GLY A 111 -12.11 5.69 10.21
N ARG A 112 -10.81 5.41 10.11
CA ARG A 112 -10.19 4.18 10.66
C ARG A 112 -10.41 4.02 12.15
N HIS A 113 -10.56 5.13 12.87
CA HIS A 113 -10.79 5.09 14.29
C HIS A 113 -12.27 4.76 14.54
N TYR A 114 -13.23 5.35 13.85
CA TYR A 114 -14.66 5.20 14.18
C TYR A 114 -15.33 3.99 13.55
N ILE A 115 -15.04 3.72 12.28
CA ILE A 115 -15.64 2.62 11.52
C ILE A 115 -14.65 1.50 11.25
N GLY A 116 -13.34 1.72 11.36
CA GLY A 116 -12.34 0.67 11.15
C GLY A 116 -12.46 -0.46 12.18
N THR A 117 -12.53 -1.70 11.72
CA THR A 117 -12.45 -2.88 12.59
C THR A 117 -11.00 -3.04 13.05
N GLY A 118 -10.78 -2.99 14.38
CA GLY A 118 -9.44 -2.93 15.00
C GLY A 118 -8.65 -4.24 15.07
N ASP A 119 -9.04 -5.30 14.35
CA ASP A 119 -8.42 -6.62 14.52
C ASP A 119 -7.45 -6.98 13.39
N ALA A 120 -6.27 -6.36 13.40
CA ALA A 120 -5.12 -6.82 12.61
C ALA A 120 -4.42 -8.05 13.24
N GLY A 121 -5.15 -8.87 14.01
CA GLY A 121 -4.55 -9.84 14.93
C GLY A 121 -5.08 -11.26 14.87
N ARG A 122 -6.38 -11.48 14.67
CA ARG A 122 -7.00 -12.81 14.59
C ARG A 122 -8.48 -12.62 14.36
N ASN A 123 -8.96 -12.92 13.17
CA ASN A 123 -10.31 -13.41 13.03
C ASN A 123 -10.35 -14.28 11.78
N ARG A 124 -10.89 -15.50 11.91
CA ARG A 124 -11.31 -16.30 10.75
C ARG A 124 -12.08 -15.35 9.84
N ASP A 125 -11.77 -15.36 8.55
CA ASP A 125 -12.44 -14.55 7.53
C ASP A 125 -13.97 -14.65 7.66
N SER A 126 -14.53 -13.84 8.55
CA SER A 126 -15.95 -13.67 8.66
C SER A 126 -16.24 -12.58 7.67
N PHE A 127 -16.30 -12.99 6.40
CA PHE A 127 -17.13 -12.36 5.38
C PHE A 127 -18.62 -12.43 5.79
N GLY A 128 -18.93 -12.11 7.05
CA GLY A 128 -20.25 -12.25 7.62
C GLY A 128 -21.25 -11.28 6.99
N THR A 129 -20.78 -10.21 6.32
CA THR A 129 -21.63 -9.28 5.57
C THR A 129 -20.83 -8.52 4.50
N LEU A 130 -21.42 -8.33 3.31
CA LEU A 130 -20.85 -7.53 2.21
C LEU A 130 -20.36 -6.16 2.67
N TYR A 131 -21.13 -5.49 3.53
CA TYR A 131 -20.78 -4.18 4.06
C TYR A 131 -19.40 -4.14 4.75
N LYS A 132 -19.08 -5.16 5.58
CA LYS A 132 -17.78 -5.24 6.26
C LYS A 132 -16.63 -5.40 5.25
N THR A 133 -16.84 -6.15 4.18
CA THR A 133 -15.86 -6.32 3.10
C THR A 133 -15.61 -5.00 2.36
N PHE A 134 -16.67 -4.28 1.96
CA PHE A 134 -16.54 -2.97 1.31
C PHE A 134 -15.91 -1.93 2.24
N GLN A 135 -16.22 -1.99 3.53
CA GLN A 135 -15.62 -1.13 4.53
C GLN A 135 -14.12 -1.39 4.65
N HIS A 136 -13.70 -2.65 4.82
CA HIS A 136 -12.29 -3.01 4.89
C HIS A 136 -11.54 -2.61 3.60
N ALA A 137 -12.10 -2.93 2.43
CA ALA A 137 -11.51 -2.54 1.15
C ALA A 137 -11.33 -1.02 1.02
N ALA A 138 -12.30 -0.22 1.46
CA ALA A 138 -12.18 1.23 1.45
C ALA A 138 -11.09 1.74 2.40
N MET A 139 -10.97 1.13 3.60
CA MET A 139 -9.94 1.50 4.56
C MET A 139 -8.53 1.24 4.02
N GLU A 140 -8.29 0.06 3.45
CA GLU A 140 -7.01 -0.30 2.84
C GLU A 140 -6.70 0.59 1.63
N THR A 141 -7.68 0.82 0.75
CA THR A 141 -7.49 1.65 -0.45
C THR A 141 -7.26 3.12 -0.11
N ALA A 142 -7.92 3.65 0.93
CA ALA A 142 -7.72 5.01 1.40
C ALA A 142 -6.31 5.17 2.01
N MET A 143 -5.82 4.19 2.77
CA MET A 143 -4.44 4.16 3.25
C MET A 143 -3.45 4.21 2.08
N VAL A 144 -3.62 3.34 1.08
CA VAL A 144 -2.77 3.30 -0.11
C VAL A 144 -2.76 4.65 -0.82
N THR A 145 -3.95 5.25 -1.02
CA THR A 145 -4.10 6.56 -1.68
C THR A 145 -3.29 7.64 -0.97
N VAL A 146 -3.36 7.70 0.37
CA VAL A 146 -2.58 8.68 1.16
C VAL A 146 -1.09 8.47 1.01
N TRP A 147 -0.61 7.22 1.06
CA TRP A 147 0.80 6.90 0.89
C TRP A 147 1.32 7.19 -0.51
N VAL A 148 0.53 6.92 -1.55
CA VAL A 148 0.89 7.25 -2.94
C VAL A 148 1.03 8.75 -3.12
N ILE A 149 0.08 9.53 -2.59
CA ILE A 149 0.15 11.00 -2.64
C ILE A 149 1.38 11.50 -1.86
N ALA A 150 1.64 10.95 -0.68
CA ALA A 150 2.82 11.33 0.11
C ALA A 150 4.13 10.99 -0.63
N GLY A 151 4.22 9.81 -1.26
CA GLY A 151 5.36 9.40 -2.07
C GLY A 151 5.57 10.29 -3.29
N TYR A 152 4.49 10.63 -4.01
CA TYR A 152 4.54 11.55 -5.14
C TYR A 152 4.97 12.96 -4.74
N LEU A 153 4.43 13.50 -3.64
CA LEU A 153 4.86 14.81 -3.13
C LEU A 153 6.32 14.80 -2.67
N LEU A 154 6.74 13.75 -1.95
CA LEU A 154 8.14 13.61 -1.53
C LEU A 154 9.08 13.55 -2.74
N TYR A 155 8.67 12.83 -3.79
CA TYR A 155 9.38 12.76 -5.05
C TYR A 155 9.49 14.14 -5.71
N GLU A 156 8.35 14.78 -5.99
CA GLU A 156 8.29 16.06 -6.71
C GLU A 156 9.04 17.17 -5.95
N TYR A 157 8.82 17.30 -4.65
CA TYR A 157 9.56 18.26 -3.82
C TYR A 157 11.03 17.90 -3.66
N GLY A 158 11.36 16.60 -3.58
CA GLY A 158 12.74 16.14 -3.55
C GLY A 158 13.50 16.56 -4.81
N MET A 159 12.92 16.33 -5.99
CA MET A 159 13.48 16.76 -7.27
C MET A 159 13.60 18.28 -7.35
N ALA A 160 12.57 19.01 -6.92
CA ALA A 160 12.59 20.48 -6.94
C ALA A 160 13.68 21.08 -6.03
N ILE A 161 13.98 20.46 -4.88
CA ILE A 161 14.97 20.96 -3.91
C ILE A 161 16.39 20.54 -4.28
N PHE A 162 16.58 19.28 -4.64
CA PHE A 162 17.91 18.70 -4.85
C PHE A 162 18.39 18.76 -6.30
N ALA A 163 17.49 19.08 -7.25
CA ALA A 163 17.76 19.14 -8.69
C ALA A 163 18.51 17.89 -9.20
N PHE A 164 18.11 16.71 -8.73
CA PHE A 164 18.74 15.46 -9.12
C PHE A 164 18.46 15.15 -10.60
N ASP A 165 19.51 14.80 -11.34
CA ASP A 165 19.37 14.25 -12.69
C ASP A 165 19.36 12.72 -12.60
N ILE A 166 18.17 12.16 -12.36
CA ILE A 166 17.98 10.70 -12.23
C ILE A 166 18.38 9.99 -13.53
N GLN A 167 18.16 10.62 -14.68
CA GLN A 167 18.48 10.04 -15.97
C GLN A 167 20.00 9.91 -16.17
N SER A 168 20.76 10.96 -15.86
CA SER A 168 22.24 10.91 -15.88
C SER A 168 22.79 9.92 -14.86
N LEU A 169 22.20 9.85 -13.66
CA LEU A 169 22.59 8.87 -12.66
C LEU A 169 22.32 7.43 -13.13
N ALA A 170 21.15 7.16 -13.71
CA ALA A 170 20.81 5.86 -14.26
C ALA A 170 21.71 5.46 -15.43
N ASN A 171 22.06 6.41 -16.29
CA ASN A 171 22.99 6.21 -17.40
C ASN A 171 24.41 5.89 -16.91
N SER A 172 24.89 6.62 -15.90
CA SER A 172 26.23 6.40 -15.34
C SER A 172 26.34 5.10 -14.53
N ALA A 173 25.25 4.67 -13.88
CA ALA A 173 25.20 3.41 -13.13
C ALA A 173 25.13 2.16 -14.03
N GLY A 174 24.63 2.28 -15.27
CA GLY A 174 24.62 1.21 -16.26
C GLY A 174 23.94 -0.08 -15.76
N VAL A 175 24.70 -1.17 -15.68
CA VAL A 175 24.18 -2.48 -15.22
C VAL A 175 23.76 -2.48 -13.74
N LEU A 176 24.22 -1.50 -12.95
CA LEU A 176 23.79 -1.37 -11.55
C LEU A 176 22.37 -0.77 -11.45
N THR A 177 21.87 -0.12 -12.50
CA THR A 177 20.53 0.49 -12.51
C THR A 177 19.42 -0.54 -12.25
N PRO A 178 19.38 -1.73 -12.89
CA PRO A 178 18.43 -2.77 -12.52
C PRO A 178 18.63 -3.35 -11.11
N VAL A 179 19.87 -3.35 -10.60
CA VAL A 179 20.13 -3.75 -9.21
C VAL A 179 19.51 -2.75 -8.24
N PHE A 180 19.70 -1.44 -8.47
CA PHE A 180 19.04 -0.40 -7.69
C PHE A 180 17.52 -0.46 -7.80
N GLY A 181 16.98 -0.77 -8.99
CA GLY A 181 15.55 -1.01 -9.19
C GLY A 181 15.02 -2.13 -8.29
N ALA A 182 15.70 -3.29 -8.25
CA ALA A 182 15.35 -4.38 -7.34
C ALA A 182 15.46 -3.95 -5.85
N LEU A 183 16.52 -3.23 -5.48
CA LEU A 183 16.69 -2.73 -4.11
C LEU A 183 15.58 -1.76 -3.69
N LEU A 184 15.11 -0.90 -4.59
CA LEU A 184 13.93 -0.05 -4.32
C LEU A 184 12.66 -0.90 -4.16
N GLY A 185 12.60 -2.08 -4.78
CA GLY A 185 11.48 -3.01 -4.65
C GLY A 185 11.36 -3.62 -3.25
N LEU A 186 12.44 -3.56 -2.45
CA LEU A 186 12.45 -3.97 -1.05
C LEU A 186 11.65 -3.03 -0.14
N ILE A 187 11.36 -1.81 -0.60
CA ILE A 187 10.58 -0.84 0.17
C ILE A 187 9.13 -1.36 0.22
N PRO A 188 8.58 -1.69 1.39
CA PRO A 188 7.24 -2.25 1.48
C PRO A 188 6.17 -1.25 1.01
N GLY A 189 5.09 -1.80 0.46
CA GLY A 189 3.96 -1.05 -0.10
C GLY A 189 4.08 -0.72 -1.58
N CYS A 190 2.99 -0.25 -2.20
CA CYS A 190 2.95 -0.01 -3.66
C CYS A 190 3.44 1.39 -4.08
N ALA A 191 3.57 2.33 -3.14
CA ALA A 191 3.88 3.73 -3.44
C ALA A 191 5.24 3.91 -4.14
N ALA A 192 6.28 3.20 -3.66
CA ALA A 192 7.61 3.25 -4.27
C ALA A 192 7.58 2.74 -5.73
N HIS A 193 6.87 1.65 -5.99
CA HIS A 193 6.71 1.10 -7.33
C HIS A 193 5.97 2.06 -8.27
N ILE A 194 4.90 2.73 -7.79
CA ILE A 194 4.13 3.68 -8.60
C ILE A 194 4.99 4.86 -9.04
N VAL A 195 5.78 5.44 -8.13
CA VAL A 195 6.73 6.52 -8.46
C VAL A 195 7.80 6.01 -9.42
N PHE A 196 8.28 4.78 -9.25
CA PHE A 196 9.26 4.19 -10.15
C PHE A 196 8.71 3.91 -11.57
N ALA A 197 7.44 3.53 -11.66
CA ALA A 197 6.74 3.38 -12.94
C ALA A 197 6.56 4.73 -13.64
N GLN A 198 6.27 5.79 -12.90
CA GLN A 198 6.23 7.16 -13.41
C GLN A 198 7.59 7.60 -13.99
N LEU A 199 8.69 7.34 -13.27
CA LEU A 199 10.05 7.63 -13.74
C LEU A 199 10.38 6.94 -15.07
N TYR A 200 9.82 5.76 -15.33
CA TYR A 200 9.98 5.07 -16.62
C TYR A 200 9.04 5.66 -17.69
N ALA A 201 7.75 5.75 -17.38
CA ALA A 201 6.70 5.96 -18.38
C ALA A 201 6.52 7.42 -18.80
N ILE A 202 6.77 8.38 -17.90
CA ILE A 202 6.54 9.81 -18.17
C ILE A 202 7.87 10.56 -18.29
N GLU A 203 8.83 10.26 -17.41
CA GLU A 203 10.09 10.98 -17.39
C GLU A 203 11.21 10.33 -18.21
N GLU A 204 11.01 9.07 -18.64
CA GLU A 204 12.02 8.28 -19.37
C GLU A 204 13.41 8.29 -18.69
N ALA A 205 13.42 8.38 -17.36
CA ALA A 205 14.62 8.56 -16.56
C ALA A 205 15.29 7.23 -16.19
N VAL A 206 14.50 6.17 -16.02
CA VAL A 206 14.99 4.83 -15.65
C VAL A 206 14.71 3.83 -16.76
N PRO A 207 15.56 2.81 -16.96
CA PRO A 207 15.36 1.85 -18.04
C PRO A 207 14.33 0.77 -17.70
N PHE A 208 13.70 0.15 -18.71
CA PHE A 208 12.74 -0.96 -18.53
C PHE A 208 13.30 -2.14 -17.73
N SER A 209 14.60 -2.43 -17.88
CA SER A 209 15.27 -3.47 -17.10
C SER A 209 15.21 -3.20 -15.60
N ALA A 210 15.31 -1.93 -15.19
CA ALA A 210 15.18 -1.53 -13.81
C ALA A 210 13.74 -1.55 -13.33
N LEU A 211 12.79 -1.12 -14.17
CA LEU A 211 11.36 -1.21 -13.84
C LEU A 211 10.94 -2.67 -13.62
N SER A 212 11.39 -3.57 -14.50
CA SER A 212 11.11 -5.01 -14.40
C SER A 212 11.72 -5.62 -13.14
N ALA A 213 12.97 -5.25 -12.81
CA ALA A 213 13.61 -5.69 -11.57
C ALA A 213 12.85 -5.18 -10.33
N ASN A 214 12.45 -3.91 -10.33
CA ASN A 214 11.63 -3.34 -9.26
C ASN A 214 10.30 -4.09 -9.11
N ALA A 215 9.59 -4.33 -10.23
CA ALA A 215 8.29 -5.01 -10.24
C ALA A 215 8.35 -6.45 -9.71
N ILE A 216 9.40 -7.21 -10.06
CA ILE A 216 9.57 -8.60 -9.60
C ILE A 216 9.95 -8.64 -8.11
N SER A 217 10.73 -7.67 -7.65
CA SER A 217 11.22 -7.62 -6.26
C SER A 217 10.17 -7.11 -5.27
N GLN A 218 9.06 -6.53 -5.74
CA GLN A 218 8.09 -5.82 -4.91
C GLN A 218 7.12 -6.79 -4.21
N ASP A 219 7.27 -6.95 -2.89
CA ASP A 219 6.37 -7.78 -2.05
C ASP A 219 5.06 -7.05 -1.65
N GLY A 220 4.95 -5.74 -1.95
CA GLY A 220 3.75 -4.92 -1.70
C GLY A 220 3.43 -4.71 -0.21
N ASP A 221 2.15 -4.47 0.11
CA ASP A 221 1.70 -4.25 1.49
C ASP A 221 1.69 -5.54 2.33
N ALA A 222 1.73 -6.72 1.67
CA ALA A 222 1.78 -8.02 2.33
C ALA A 222 3.06 -8.23 3.15
N LEU A 223 4.13 -7.48 2.85
CA LEU A 223 5.36 -7.52 3.62
C LEU A 223 5.20 -6.91 5.03
N PHE A 224 4.27 -5.97 5.25
CA PHE A 224 4.09 -5.32 6.56
C PHE A 224 3.64 -6.30 7.66
N PRO A 225 2.55 -7.07 7.49
CA PRO A 225 2.14 -8.05 8.50
C PRO A 225 3.16 -9.18 8.65
N LEU A 226 3.77 -9.62 7.53
CA LEU A 226 4.74 -10.70 7.57
C LEU A 226 5.98 -10.30 8.37
N LEU A 227 6.49 -9.08 8.18
CA LEU A 227 7.62 -8.55 8.95
C LEU A 227 7.27 -8.43 10.44
N ALA A 228 6.02 -8.10 10.77
CA ALA A 228 5.54 -7.99 12.14
C ALA A 228 5.38 -9.35 12.84
N ILE A 229 4.97 -10.39 12.12
CA ILE A 229 4.70 -11.74 12.68
C ILE A 229 5.97 -12.61 12.67
N ASP A 230 6.69 -12.65 11.55
CA ASP A 230 7.91 -13.43 11.38
C ASP A 230 8.88 -12.73 10.42
N ALA A 231 9.77 -11.93 11.00
CA ALA A 231 10.80 -11.20 10.26
C ALA A 231 11.77 -12.13 9.50
N LYS A 232 11.95 -13.39 9.95
CA LYS A 232 12.80 -14.35 9.24
C LYS A 232 12.09 -14.85 7.99
N ALA A 233 10.80 -15.17 8.08
CA ALA A 233 9.99 -15.53 6.93
C ALA A 233 9.91 -14.37 5.93
N ALA A 234 9.73 -13.13 6.41
CA ALA A 234 9.75 -11.92 5.57
C ALA A 234 11.08 -11.80 4.79
N LEU A 235 12.22 -11.89 5.49
CA LEU A 235 13.53 -11.82 4.85
C LEU A 235 13.73 -12.92 3.80
N ILE A 236 13.29 -14.15 4.09
CA ILE A 236 13.39 -15.28 3.15
C ILE A 236 12.53 -15.03 1.92
N ALA A 237 11.28 -14.58 2.10
CA ALA A 237 10.37 -14.24 1.00
C ALA A 237 10.97 -13.16 0.09
N THR A 238 11.49 -12.10 0.70
CA THR A 238 12.15 -11.01 -0.01
C THR A 238 13.40 -11.48 -0.77
N ILE A 239 14.20 -12.40 -0.22
CA ILE A 239 15.33 -12.99 -0.97
C ILE A 239 14.83 -13.77 -2.19
N TYR A 240 13.73 -14.52 -2.05
CA TYR A 240 13.13 -15.28 -3.14
C TYR A 240 12.55 -14.41 -4.26
N THR A 241 12.15 -13.18 -3.98
CA THR A 241 11.68 -12.23 -5.01
C THR A 241 12.83 -11.40 -5.58
N THR A 242 13.72 -10.90 -4.72
CA THR A 242 14.82 -9.99 -5.09
C THR A 242 15.91 -10.66 -5.92
N VAL A 243 16.31 -11.90 -5.58
CA VAL A 243 17.39 -12.58 -6.33
C VAL A 243 16.96 -12.85 -7.78
N PRO A 244 15.78 -13.45 -8.06
CA PRO A 244 15.26 -13.55 -9.41
C PRO A 244 15.07 -12.19 -10.08
N ALA A 245 14.60 -11.17 -9.35
CA ALA A 245 14.44 -9.83 -9.88
C ALA A 245 15.74 -9.24 -10.44
N VAL A 246 16.85 -9.35 -9.69
CA VAL A 246 18.18 -8.90 -10.13
C VAL A 246 18.63 -9.68 -11.36
N LEU A 247 18.46 -11.01 -11.36
CA LEU A 247 18.85 -11.86 -12.50
C LEU A 247 18.07 -11.48 -13.77
N VAL A 248 16.75 -11.30 -13.65
CA VAL A 248 15.90 -10.89 -14.77
C VAL A 248 16.24 -9.47 -15.22
N GLY A 249 16.41 -8.53 -14.30
CA GLY A 249 16.78 -7.15 -14.62
C GLY A 249 18.11 -7.03 -15.35
N VAL A 250 19.15 -7.69 -14.85
CA VAL A 250 20.47 -7.73 -15.49
C VAL A 250 20.41 -8.49 -16.83
N GLY A 251 19.65 -9.58 -16.88
CA GLY A 251 19.39 -10.30 -18.12
C GLY A 251 18.74 -9.42 -19.19
N LEU A 252 17.69 -8.69 -18.84
CA LEU A 252 17.01 -7.74 -19.73
C LEU A 252 17.94 -6.60 -20.16
N TYR A 253 18.77 -6.08 -19.26
CA TYR A 253 19.73 -5.02 -19.57
C TYR A 253 20.70 -5.43 -20.69
N HIS A 254 21.16 -6.68 -20.70
CA HIS A 254 22.11 -7.18 -21.71
C HIS A 254 21.44 -7.77 -22.97
N LEU A 255 20.32 -8.48 -22.81
CA LEU A 255 19.65 -9.19 -23.91
C LEU A 255 18.71 -8.28 -24.70
N TRP A 256 18.22 -7.20 -24.09
CA TRP A 256 17.26 -6.29 -24.72
C TRP A 256 17.65 -4.81 -24.54
N PRO A 257 18.76 -4.36 -25.15
CA PRO A 257 19.21 -2.97 -25.07
C PRO A 257 18.24 -1.97 -25.72
N TYR A 258 17.38 -2.41 -26.62
CA TYR A 258 16.39 -1.56 -27.30
C TYR A 258 15.14 -1.24 -26.46
N ALA A 259 14.91 -1.94 -25.35
CA ALA A 259 13.78 -1.67 -24.44
C ALA A 259 14.16 -0.68 -23.34
N GLN A 260 15.35 -0.05 -23.40
CA GLN A 260 15.82 0.76 -22.29
C GLN A 260 14.88 1.95 -22.02
N TYR A 261 14.51 2.75 -23.01
CA TYR A 261 13.64 3.93 -22.80
C TYR A 261 12.42 3.88 -23.71
N GLY A 262 11.23 4.09 -23.15
CA GLY A 262 9.96 3.81 -23.81
C GLY A 262 9.78 2.31 -24.12
N PHE A 263 8.58 1.88 -24.51
CA PHE A 263 8.32 0.48 -24.88
C PHE A 263 8.96 0.06 -26.22
N GLY A 264 10.14 0.59 -26.56
CA GLY A 264 10.80 0.35 -27.83
C GLY A 264 9.95 0.82 -29.02
N VAL A 265 9.17 1.90 -28.85
CA VAL A 265 8.52 2.55 -29.99
C VAL A 265 9.65 3.11 -30.85
N VAL A 266 9.92 2.42 -31.95
CA VAL A 266 10.82 2.90 -33.00
C VAL A 266 10.16 4.15 -33.60
N GLY A 267 10.50 5.32 -33.04
CA GLY A 267 10.12 6.64 -33.54
C GLY A 267 11.36 7.42 -33.90
#